data_AF-A0A1S9N6B6-F1
#
_entry.id   AF-A0A1S9N6B6-F1
#
_cell.length_a   1.000
_cell.length_b   1.000
_cell.length_c   1.000
_cell.angle_alpha   90.00
_cell.angle_beta   90.00
_cell.angle_gamma   90.00
#
_symmetry.space_group_name_H-M   'P 1'
#
loop_
_entity.id
_entity.type
_entity.pdbx_description
1 polymer ?
#
loop_
_entity_poly.entity_id
_entity_poly.type
_entity_poly.pdbx_seq_one_letter_code
_entity_poly.pdbx_strand_id
1 'polypeptide(L)' 'MKEMENINNKINMMRKLLQDLINEKSNLLDPDVILVSQELDEILNEYNKLISKVEK' A
#
# COMPACT_ATOMS: atom_id res chain seq x y z
N MET A 1 16.51 -9.24 2.79
CA MET A 1 16.64 -7.76 2.72
C MET A 1 16.12 -7.17 1.41
N LYS A 2 16.62 -7.57 0.23
CA LYS A 2 16.16 -7.02 -1.06
C LYS A 2 14.65 -7.14 -1.32
N GLU A 3 14.04 -8.24 -0.91
CA GLU A 3 12.58 -8.42 -1.01
C GLU A 3 11.80 -7.45 -0.10
N MET A 4 12.32 -7.22 1.11
CA MET A 4 11.75 -6.28 2.08
C MET A 4 11.88 -4.83 1.61
N GLU A 5 12.99 -4.49 0.98
CA GLU A 5 13.18 -3.19 0.34
C GLU A 5 12.23 -2.99 -0.85
N ASN A 6 12.08 -4.00 -1.70
CA ASN A 6 11.17 -3.95 -2.84
C ASN A 6 9.71 -3.73 -2.43
N ILE A 7 9.24 -4.45 -1.42
CA ILE A 7 7.86 -4.28 -0.94
C ILE A 7 7.67 -2.93 -0.24
N ASN A 8 8.68 -2.43 0.47
CA ASN A 8 8.62 -1.10 1.08
C ASN A 8 8.55 0.01 0.00
N ASN A 9 9.26 -0.15 -1.11
CA ASN A 9 9.17 0.75 -2.26
C ASN A 9 7.76 0.72 -2.89
N LYS A 10 7.15 -0.46 -3.01
CA LYS A 10 5.76 -0.60 -3.48
C LYS A 10 4.75 0.09 -2.55
N ILE A 11 4.91 -0.09 -1.23
CA ILE A 11 4.08 0.59 -0.22
C ILE A 11 4.17 2.10 -0.41
N ASN A 12 5.38 2.65 -0.53
CA ASN A 12 5.58 4.09 -0.70
C ASN A 12 4.94 4.62 -1.99
N MET A 13 5.07 3.87 -3.09
CA MET A 13 4.44 4.23 -4.37
C MET A 13 2.91 4.23 -4.27
N MET A 14 2.31 3.19 -3.69
CA MET A 14 0.86 3.10 -3.55
C MET A 14 0.29 4.11 -2.56
N ARG A 15 1.02 4.44 -1.48
CA ARG A 15 0.63 5.53 -0.57
C ARG A 15 0.59 6.88 -1.27
N LYS A 16 1.56 7.14 -2.15
CA LYS A 16 1.57 8.38 -2.93
C LYS A 16 0.40 8.42 -3.91
N LEU A 17 0.17 7.32 -4.64
CA LEU A 17 -0.97 7.20 -5.55
C LEU A 17 -2.31 7.41 -4.84
N LEU A 18 -2.49 6.79 -3.66
CA LEU A 18 -3.70 6.95 -2.86
C LEU A 18 -3.87 8.40 -2.42
N GLN A 19 -2.80 9.06 -1.96
CA GLN A 19 -2.85 10.46 -1.55
C GLN A 19 -3.19 11.39 -2.72
N ASP A 20 -2.60 11.13 -3.89
CA ASP A 20 -2.87 11.91 -5.10
C ASP A 20 -4.36 11.75 -5.50
N LEU A 21 -4.90 10.53 -5.48
CA LEU A 21 -6.32 10.28 -5.73
C LEU A 21 -7.24 10.93 -4.69
N ILE A 22 -6.87 10.90 -3.40
CA ILE A 22 -7.63 11.58 -2.34
C ILE A 22 -7.64 13.10 -2.54
N ASN A 23 -6.53 13.66 -3.04
CA ASN A 23 -6.44 15.10 -3.31
C ASN A 23 -7.21 15.51 -4.56
N GLU A 24 -7.24 14.64 -5.58
CA GLU A 24 -7.97 14.87 -6.84
C GLU A 24 -9.47 14.61 -6.71
N LYS A 25 -9.87 13.60 -5.95
CA LYS A 25 -11.27 13.19 -5.80
C LYS A 25 -11.88 13.86 -4.58
N SER A 26 -13.05 14.48 -4.77
CA SER A 26 -13.78 15.15 -3.68
C SER A 26 -14.41 14.20 -2.66
N ASN A 27 -14.41 12.89 -2.95
CA ASN A 27 -15.07 11.86 -2.16
C ASN A 27 -14.13 10.65 -1.97
N LEU A 28 -13.93 10.26 -0.71
CA LEU A 28 -13.12 9.09 -0.35
C LEU A 28 -13.80 7.76 -0.73
N LEU A 29 -15.10 7.77 -1.01
CA LEU A 29 -15.85 6.61 -1.49
C LEU A 29 -15.82 6.49 -3.02
N ASP A 30 -15.01 7.30 -3.71
CA ASP A 30 -14.78 7.14 -5.14
C ASP A 30 -14.21 5.73 -5.39
N PRO A 31 -14.74 4.97 -6.38
CA PRO A 31 -14.30 3.61 -6.64
C PRO A 31 -12.79 3.47 -6.85
N ASP A 32 -12.13 4.47 -7.45
CA ASP A 32 -10.68 4.44 -7.68
C ASP A 32 -9.91 4.58 -6.36
N VAL A 33 -10.39 5.45 -5.46
CA VAL A 33 -9.82 5.64 -4.11
C VAL A 33 -9.97 4.35 -3.29
N ILE A 34 -11.14 3.73 -3.34
CA ILE A 34 -11.41 2.47 -2.65
C ILE A 34 -10.50 1.36 -3.19
N LEU A 35 -10.38 1.24 -4.51
CA LEU A 35 -9.57 0.21 -5.16
C LEU A 35 -8.10 0.34 -4.78
N VAL A 36 -7.51 1.54 -4.89
CA VAL A 36 -6.10 1.76 -4.52
C VAL A 36 -5.87 1.57 -3.01
N SER A 37 -6.85 1.91 -2.17
CA SER A 37 -6.80 1.65 -0.73
C SER A 37 -6.75 0.14 -0.42
N GLN A 38 -7.57 -0.66 -1.11
CA GLN A 38 -7.58 -2.12 -0.97
C GLN A 38 -6.27 -2.75 -1.44
N GLU A 39 -5.75 -2.32 -2.60
CA GLU A 39 -4.46 -2.81 -3.11
C GLU A 39 -3.30 -2.45 -2.16
N LEU A 40 -3.32 -1.26 -1.55
CA LEU A 40 -2.33 -0.89 -0.54
C LEU A 40 -2.41 -1.80 0.69
N ASP A 41 -3.62 -2.15 1.15
CA ASP A 41 -3.81 -3.06 2.28
C ASP A 41 -3.25 -4.47 1.99
N GLU A 42 -3.45 -5.00 0.79
CA GLU A 42 -2.87 -6.28 0.38
C GLU A 42 -1.33 -6.28 0.45
N ILE A 43 -0.69 -5.22 -0.04
CA ILE A 43 0.77 -5.07 0.01
C ILE A 43 1.27 -4.94 1.45
N LEU A 44 0.54 -4.20 2.31
CA LEU A 44 0.86 -4.10 3.74
C LEU A 44 0.75 -5.46 4.45
N ASN A 45 -0.26 -6.26 4.10
CA ASN A 45 -0.44 -7.61 4.63
C ASN A 45 0.71 -8.54 4.19
N GLU A 46 1.19 -8.43 2.96
CA GLU A 46 2.39 -9.14 2.50
C GLU A 46 3.64 -8.72 3.28
N TYR A 47 3.83 -7.42 3.52
CA TYR A 47 4.95 -6.90 4.30
C TYR A 47 4.93 -7.43 5.74
N ASN A 48 3.77 -7.41 6.38
CA ASN A 48 3.59 -7.95 7.73
C ASN A 48 3.95 -9.44 7.79
N LYS A 49 3.51 -10.24 6.80
CA LYS A 49 3.89 -11.66 6.70
C LYS A 49 5.40 -11.86 6.54
N LEU A 50 6.10 -10.98 5.82
CA LEU A 50 7.55 -11.03 5.67
C LEU A 50 8.27 -10.69 6.98
N ILE A 51 7.83 -9.64 7.70
CA ILE A 51 8.39 -9.29 9.01
C ILE A 51 8.21 -10.44 10.00
N SER A 52 7.00 -11.02 10.09
CA SER A 52 6.73 -12.11 11.03
C SER A 52 7.56 -13.38 10.78
N LYS A 53 8.14 -13.55 9.58
CA LYS A 53 9.07 -14.64 9.28
C LYS A 53 10.52 -14.34 9.70
N VAL A 54 10.88 -13.06 9.79
CA VAL A 54 12.23 -12.60 10.18
C VAL A 54 12.37 -12.47 11.69
N GLU A 55 11.28 -12.19 12.40
CA GLU A 55 11.25 -12.06 13.86
C GLU A 55 11.10 -13.42 14.61
N LYS A 56 11.07 -14.54 13.90
CA LYS A 56 11.09 -15.90 14.45
C LYS A 56 12.49 -16.49 14.44
#